data_AF-A0A8C2WJ72-F1
#
_entry.id   AF-A0A8C2WJ72-F1
#
_cell.length_a   1.000
_cell.length_b   1.000
_cell.length_c   1.000
_cell.angle_alpha   90.00
_cell.angle_beta   90.00
_cell.angle_gamma   90.00
#
_symmetry.space_group_name_H-M   'P 1'
#
loop_
_entity.id
_entity.type
_entity.pdbx_description
1 polymer ?
#
loop_
_entity_poly.entity_id
_entity_poly.type
_entity_poly.pdbx_seq_one_letter_code
_entity_poly.pdbx_strand_id
1 'polypeptide(L)'
;SLPDTRKAISIAFTKWSDVSPLTFTELTDANSTTNITAADITIGFYTFNHTDCWWSPLHPCFDGLNGELAHAFLPPRGEIHFDNHEFWILGKSRFSWKEGVWLNDLVQVAAHEVGHALGLWHSRDPQALMHPNATYTGQRNVAQDDVWGIQRLYGCLDKKRVCDPWARLGFCERRKTFMKKNCPQRCDLCYEPLEAVTTPMLPLANVKIKMVPRGKVVGFRCGTKNLRSPPKVSWYKDGEQILTSVPGYIVMKDRDLRIVANEFNEGVYTCRIHRRGDIVSANSWAILLKPEQPSNN
;
A
#
# COMPACT_ATOMS: atom_id res chain seq x y z
N SER A 1 -25.31 13.20 0.85
CA SER A 1 -25.51 14.56 1.42
C SER A 1 -24.31 14.91 2.30
N LEU A 2 -24.06 16.18 2.66
CA LEU A 2 -22.91 16.54 3.52
C LEU A 2 -22.94 15.82 4.90
N PRO A 3 -24.08 15.66 5.58
CA PRO A 3 -24.16 14.84 6.79
C PRO A 3 -23.77 13.37 6.58
N ASP A 4 -24.20 12.77 5.47
CA ASP A 4 -23.84 11.39 5.13
C ASP A 4 -22.34 11.26 4.86
N THR A 5 -21.76 12.22 4.14
CA THR A 5 -20.31 12.29 3.86
C THR A 5 -19.53 12.36 5.17
N ARG A 6 -19.85 13.30 6.06
CA ARG A 6 -19.19 13.41 7.38
C ARG A 6 -19.28 12.12 8.18
N LYS A 7 -20.46 11.48 8.19
CA LYS A 7 -20.65 10.19 8.84
C LYS A 7 -19.78 9.10 8.22
N ALA A 8 -19.68 9.06 6.90
CA ALA A 8 -18.86 8.07 6.19
C ALA A 8 -17.38 8.20 6.57
N ILE A 9 -16.87 9.43 6.48
CA ILE A 9 -15.48 9.77 6.80
C ILE A 9 -15.17 9.48 8.27
N SER A 10 -16.06 9.86 9.19
CA SER A 10 -15.91 9.54 10.61
C SER A 10 -15.77 8.03 10.85
N ILE A 11 -16.62 7.20 10.21
CA ILE A 11 -16.53 5.74 10.34
C ILE A 11 -15.20 5.22 9.77
N ALA A 12 -14.69 5.79 8.67
CA ALA A 12 -13.41 5.40 8.09
C ALA A 12 -12.23 5.67 9.04
N PHE A 13 -12.17 6.83 9.69
CA PHE A 13 -11.15 7.12 10.72
C PHE A 13 -11.31 6.26 11.98
N THR A 14 -12.54 5.95 12.40
CA THR A 14 -12.78 5.05 13.53
C THR A 14 -12.13 3.68 13.31
N LYS A 15 -12.19 3.13 12.09
CA LYS A 15 -11.57 1.84 11.77
C LYS A 15 -10.08 1.77 12.11
N TRP A 16 -9.34 2.85 11.91
CA TRP A 16 -7.90 2.91 12.19
C TRP A 16 -7.59 3.25 13.64
N SER A 17 -8.39 4.13 14.28
CA SER A 17 -8.24 4.43 15.71
C SER A 17 -8.65 3.26 16.61
N ASP A 18 -9.54 2.37 16.18
CA ASP A 18 -9.93 1.17 16.92
C ASP A 18 -8.77 0.15 17.07
N VAL A 19 -7.80 0.18 16.15
CA VAL A 19 -6.71 -0.83 16.07
C VAL A 19 -5.32 -0.23 16.31
N SER A 20 -5.24 1.06 16.62
CA SER A 20 -3.99 1.80 16.82
C SER A 20 -4.14 2.82 17.96
N PRO A 21 -3.05 3.42 18.48
CA PRO A 21 -3.16 4.46 19.50
C PRO A 21 -3.49 5.85 18.92
N LEU A 22 -3.78 5.94 17.62
CA LEU A 22 -4.07 7.21 16.95
C LEU A 22 -5.44 7.76 17.35
N THR A 23 -5.54 9.08 17.43
CA THR A 23 -6.78 9.81 17.69
C THR A 23 -6.99 10.85 16.59
N PHE A 24 -8.24 11.02 16.14
CA PHE A 24 -8.59 11.95 15.07
C PHE A 24 -9.58 13.00 15.57
N THR A 25 -9.47 14.23 15.07
CA THR A 25 -10.40 15.31 15.41
C THR A 25 -10.72 16.09 14.14
N GLU A 26 -12.02 16.16 13.80
CA GLU A 26 -12.49 17.00 12.70
C GLU A 26 -12.36 18.48 13.10
N LEU A 27 -11.65 19.27 12.29
CA LEU A 27 -11.62 20.72 12.43
C LEU A 27 -12.82 21.32 11.70
N THR A 28 -13.66 22.07 12.42
CA THR A 28 -14.80 22.79 11.84
C THR A 28 -14.54 24.30 11.86
N ASP A 29 -15.10 25.03 10.89
CA ASP A 29 -14.92 26.48 10.72
C ASP A 29 -15.21 27.29 12.01
N ALA A 30 -16.11 26.81 12.87
CA ALA A 30 -16.50 27.46 14.12
C ALA A 30 -15.41 27.45 15.20
N ASN A 31 -14.44 26.53 15.15
CA ASN A 31 -13.31 26.45 16.08
C ASN A 31 -12.01 26.99 15.46
N SER A 32 -12.06 27.50 14.23
CA SER A 32 -10.90 27.87 13.43
C SER A 32 -10.50 29.33 13.68
N THR A 33 -9.70 29.54 14.73
CA THR A 33 -8.86 30.76 14.85
C THR A 33 -7.56 30.65 14.03
N THR A 34 -7.34 29.50 13.39
CA THR A 34 -6.16 29.16 12.59
C THR A 34 -6.57 28.49 11.29
N ASN A 35 -6.23 29.10 10.16
CA ASN A 35 -6.46 28.65 8.79
C ASN A 35 -6.68 27.13 8.62
N ILE A 36 -7.74 26.74 7.89
CA ILE A 36 -8.09 25.35 7.47
C ILE A 36 -6.89 24.59 6.87
N THR A 37 -5.87 25.31 6.42
CA THR A 37 -4.57 24.80 5.95
C THR A 37 -3.69 24.14 7.02
N ALA A 38 -4.14 24.04 8.28
CA ALA A 38 -3.36 23.48 9.38
C ALA A 38 -3.68 22.02 9.73
N ALA A 39 -4.66 21.39 9.06
CA ALA A 39 -4.97 19.98 9.31
C ALA A 39 -3.87 19.05 8.75
N ASP A 40 -3.49 18.03 9.51
CA ASP A 40 -2.50 17.03 9.08
C ASP A 40 -3.01 16.18 7.90
N ILE A 41 -4.33 15.97 7.84
CA ILE A 41 -5.01 15.24 6.78
C ILE A 41 -6.14 16.12 6.25
N THR A 42 -6.09 16.43 4.96
CA THR A 42 -7.14 17.20 4.29
C THR A 42 -7.90 16.31 3.32
N ILE A 43 -9.21 16.53 3.20
CA ILE A 43 -10.09 15.70 2.37
C ILE A 43 -10.83 16.60 1.39
N GLY A 44 -10.79 16.25 0.10
CA GLY A 44 -11.50 16.97 -0.94
C GLY A 44 -12.14 16.06 -1.98
N PHE A 45 -13.21 16.55 -2.60
CA PHE A 45 -13.87 15.93 -3.74
C PHE A 45 -13.58 16.78 -4.96
N TYR A 46 -12.97 16.18 -5.98
CA TYR A 46 -12.49 16.91 -7.15
C TYR A 46 -12.93 16.26 -8.45
N THR A 47 -12.93 17.04 -9.53
CA THR A 47 -13.25 16.57 -10.88
C THR A 47 -12.00 16.60 -11.76
N PHE A 48 -11.76 15.54 -12.54
CA PHE A 48 -10.68 15.45 -13.54
C PHE A 48 -9.33 16.03 -13.06
N ASN A 49 -9.03 17.26 -13.45
CA ASN A 49 -7.82 17.99 -13.10
C ASN A 49 -7.93 18.65 -11.73
N HIS A 50 -7.05 18.25 -10.82
CA HIS A 50 -7.01 18.77 -9.47
C HIS A 50 -5.60 18.74 -8.90
N THR A 51 -5.30 19.69 -8.01
CA THR A 51 -4.01 19.81 -7.30
C THR A 51 -2.79 19.67 -8.23
N ASP A 52 -1.97 18.63 -8.07
CA ASP A 52 -0.72 18.37 -8.77
C ASP A 52 -0.77 17.17 -9.73
N CYS A 53 -1.98 16.76 -10.15
CA CYS A 53 -2.20 15.51 -10.88
C CYS A 53 -1.47 15.42 -12.25
N TRP A 54 -1.06 16.56 -12.84
CA TRP A 54 -0.26 16.59 -14.08
C TRP A 54 1.24 16.37 -13.85
N TRP A 55 1.73 16.57 -12.64
CA TRP A 55 3.16 16.52 -12.31
C TRP A 55 3.56 15.22 -11.60
N SER A 56 2.59 14.47 -11.08
CA SER A 56 2.83 13.22 -10.36
C SER A 56 2.32 12.01 -11.17
N PRO A 57 3.21 11.19 -11.77
CA PRO A 57 2.80 9.92 -12.38
C PRO A 57 2.29 8.89 -11.35
N LEU A 58 2.49 9.15 -10.06
CA LEU A 58 1.96 8.34 -8.95
C LEU A 58 0.56 8.78 -8.51
N HIS A 59 0.11 9.97 -8.92
CA HIS A 59 -1.20 10.55 -8.56
C HIS A 59 -1.84 11.11 -9.84
N PRO A 60 -2.38 10.22 -10.70
CA PRO A 60 -2.96 10.63 -11.97
C PRO A 60 -4.20 11.51 -11.74
N CYS A 61 -4.53 12.33 -12.72
CA CYS A 61 -5.81 13.03 -12.72
C CYS A 61 -6.95 12.01 -12.79
N PHE A 62 -8.10 12.36 -12.21
CA PHE A 62 -9.27 11.49 -12.28
C PHE A 62 -9.76 11.34 -13.72
N ASP A 63 -10.31 10.17 -14.01
CA ASP A 63 -10.70 9.71 -15.35
C ASP A 63 -12.23 9.70 -15.56
N GLY A 64 -13.00 10.03 -14.52
CA GLY A 64 -14.45 10.08 -14.56
C GLY A 64 -15.07 8.75 -14.14
N LEU A 65 -16.21 8.39 -14.73
CA LEU A 65 -17.04 7.28 -14.24
C LEU A 65 -16.38 5.90 -14.37
N ASN A 66 -16.42 5.14 -13.27
CA ASN A 66 -16.01 3.75 -13.07
C ASN A 66 -14.49 3.49 -13.18
N GLY A 67 -13.68 4.52 -12.97
CA GLY A 67 -12.22 4.45 -13.04
C GLY A 67 -11.56 4.51 -11.67
N GLU A 68 -10.68 5.49 -11.51
CA GLU A 68 -10.00 5.79 -10.24
C GLU A 68 -10.99 6.44 -9.26
N LEU A 69 -11.34 5.74 -8.19
CA LEU A 69 -12.36 6.20 -7.25
C LEU A 69 -11.85 7.34 -6.34
N ALA A 70 -10.63 7.19 -5.85
CA ALA A 70 -9.99 8.09 -4.92
C ALA A 70 -8.49 7.78 -4.86
N HIS A 71 -7.69 8.73 -4.38
CA HIS A 71 -6.29 8.49 -4.03
C HIS A 71 -5.90 9.27 -2.78
N ALA A 72 -4.76 8.93 -2.19
CA ALA A 72 -4.22 9.63 -1.05
C ALA A 72 -2.70 9.77 -1.10
N PHE A 73 -2.23 10.90 -0.59
CA PHE A 73 -0.82 11.18 -0.41
C PHE A 73 -0.38 10.67 0.96
N LEU A 74 0.76 9.98 0.97
CA LEU A 74 1.39 9.53 2.21
C LEU A 74 1.83 10.72 3.10
N PRO A 75 2.08 10.48 4.39
CA PRO A 75 2.76 11.44 5.24
C PRO A 75 4.08 11.93 4.64
N PRO A 76 4.44 13.23 4.81
CA PRO A 76 3.77 14.22 5.65
C PRO A 76 2.65 15.00 4.95
N ARG A 77 2.31 14.68 3.69
CA ARG A 77 1.35 15.48 2.92
C ARG A 77 -0.10 15.19 3.28
N GLY A 78 -0.46 13.91 3.44
CA GLY A 78 -1.73 13.50 4.06
C GLY A 78 -3.01 13.95 3.35
N GLU A 79 -2.96 14.38 2.09
CA GLU A 79 -4.15 14.77 1.34
C GLU A 79 -4.90 13.54 0.81
N ILE A 80 -6.23 13.54 0.90
CA ILE A 80 -7.09 12.49 0.34
C ILE A 80 -8.05 13.14 -0.65
N HIS A 81 -8.08 12.63 -1.88
CA HIS A 81 -8.94 13.15 -2.94
C HIS A 81 -9.90 12.06 -3.41
N PHE A 82 -11.17 12.39 -3.57
CA PHE A 82 -12.21 11.52 -4.12
C PHE A 82 -12.67 12.05 -5.48
N ASP A 83 -12.92 11.17 -6.45
CA ASP A 83 -13.49 11.58 -7.74
C ASP A 83 -14.97 11.96 -7.55
N ASN A 84 -15.29 13.20 -7.87
CA ASN A 84 -16.63 13.76 -7.77
C ASN A 84 -17.53 13.40 -8.96
N HIS A 85 -17.01 12.72 -9.99
CA HIS A 85 -17.85 12.07 -11.01
C HIS A 85 -18.45 10.76 -10.51
N GLU A 86 -17.84 10.13 -9.52
CA GLU A 86 -18.33 8.87 -8.97
C GLU A 86 -19.58 9.08 -8.12
N PHE A 87 -20.42 8.04 -8.10
CA PHE A 87 -21.65 8.05 -7.32
C PHE A 87 -21.41 7.44 -5.95
N TRP A 88 -21.33 8.29 -4.93
CA TRP A 88 -21.05 7.89 -3.56
C TRP A 88 -22.31 7.56 -2.75
N ILE A 89 -22.28 6.44 -2.03
CA ILE A 89 -23.35 6.04 -1.12
C ILE A 89 -22.82 5.65 0.26
N LEU A 90 -23.71 5.76 1.25
CA LEU A 90 -23.53 5.13 2.56
C LEU A 90 -24.11 3.71 2.53
N GLY A 91 -23.26 2.72 2.32
CA GLY A 91 -23.65 1.32 2.25
C GLY A 91 -22.89 0.57 1.17
N LYS A 92 -23.08 -0.75 1.11
CA LYS A 92 -22.32 -1.63 0.22
C LYS A 92 -22.45 -1.21 -1.24
N SER A 93 -21.31 -1.21 -1.93
CA SER A 93 -21.22 -0.89 -3.35
C SER A 93 -22.15 -1.78 -4.19
N ARG A 94 -22.85 -1.18 -5.16
CA ARG A 94 -23.82 -1.88 -6.01
C ARG A 94 -24.09 -1.15 -7.32
N PHE A 95 -24.44 -1.87 -8.37
CA PHE A 95 -24.94 -1.25 -9.60
C PHE A 95 -26.36 -0.72 -9.45
N SER A 96 -26.61 0.48 -9.97
CA SER A 96 -27.94 1.08 -10.08
C SER A 96 -28.44 0.96 -11.52
N TRP A 97 -29.32 -0.01 -11.80
CA TRP A 97 -29.90 -0.19 -13.13
C TRP A 97 -30.73 1.00 -13.62
N LYS A 98 -31.31 1.76 -12.69
CA LYS A 98 -32.10 2.96 -13.01
C LYS A 98 -31.22 4.09 -13.56
N GLU A 99 -30.06 4.29 -12.93
CA GLU A 99 -29.14 5.39 -13.25
C GLU A 99 -28.04 4.94 -14.22
N GLY A 100 -27.88 3.63 -14.44
CA GLY A 100 -26.85 3.04 -15.31
C GLY A 100 -25.43 3.15 -14.77
N VAL A 101 -25.26 3.35 -13.46
CA VAL A 101 -23.97 3.64 -12.81
C VAL A 101 -23.71 2.75 -11.61
N TRP A 102 -22.43 2.57 -11.28
CA TRP A 102 -22.02 1.92 -10.05
C TRP A 102 -22.12 2.91 -8.87
N LEU A 103 -22.69 2.47 -7.76
CA LEU A 103 -22.75 3.23 -6.51
C LEU A 103 -21.65 2.70 -5.59
N ASN A 104 -20.72 3.55 -5.20
CA ASN A 104 -19.52 3.22 -4.42
C ASN A 104 -19.73 3.44 -2.92
N ASP A 105 -19.34 2.47 -2.08
CA ASP A 105 -19.35 2.61 -0.61
C ASP A 105 -18.27 3.60 -0.17
N LEU A 106 -18.68 4.82 0.16
CA LEU A 106 -17.76 5.87 0.59
C LEU A 106 -16.98 5.48 1.85
N VAL A 107 -17.55 4.68 2.76
CA VAL A 107 -16.85 4.24 3.98
C VAL A 107 -15.69 3.32 3.63
N GLN A 108 -15.90 2.44 2.65
CA GLN A 108 -14.88 1.48 2.24
C GLN A 108 -13.71 2.20 1.60
N VAL A 109 -13.98 3.00 0.57
CA VAL A 109 -12.94 3.72 -0.18
C VAL A 109 -12.21 4.70 0.74
N ALA A 110 -12.95 5.48 1.55
CA ALA A 110 -12.31 6.37 2.50
C ALA A 110 -11.43 5.65 3.52
N ALA A 111 -11.83 4.46 3.99
CA ALA A 111 -11.00 3.71 4.94
C ALA A 111 -9.70 3.20 4.30
N HIS A 112 -9.73 2.83 3.02
CA HIS A 112 -8.53 2.50 2.25
C HIS A 112 -7.60 3.71 2.13
N GLU A 113 -8.14 4.86 1.67
CA GLU A 113 -7.36 6.08 1.50
C GLU A 113 -6.80 6.65 2.81
N VAL A 114 -7.54 6.53 3.91
CA VAL A 114 -7.02 6.91 5.23
C VAL A 114 -5.82 6.03 5.60
N GLY A 115 -5.80 4.74 5.22
CA GLY A 115 -4.63 3.89 5.44
C GLY A 115 -3.39 4.42 4.74
N HIS A 116 -3.53 4.90 3.49
CA HIS A 116 -2.45 5.59 2.77
C HIS A 116 -2.06 6.90 3.45
N ALA A 117 -3.01 7.75 3.83
CA ALA A 117 -2.73 8.99 4.56
C ALA A 117 -2.02 8.73 5.92
N LEU A 118 -2.13 7.52 6.48
CA LEU A 118 -1.42 7.05 7.66
C LEU A 118 -0.09 6.31 7.35
N GLY A 119 0.36 6.28 6.09
CA GLY A 119 1.64 5.68 5.71
C GLY A 119 1.60 4.20 5.35
N LEU A 120 0.43 3.58 5.28
CA LEU A 120 0.30 2.20 4.80
C LEU A 120 0.37 2.16 3.27
N TRP A 121 1.00 1.12 2.76
CA TRP A 121 0.99 0.79 1.34
C TRP A 121 0.01 -0.34 1.05
N HIS A 122 -0.21 -0.60 -0.23
CA HIS A 122 -1.04 -1.72 -0.65
C HIS A 122 -0.57 -3.06 -0.06
N SER A 123 -1.50 -3.78 0.53
CA SER A 123 -1.29 -5.15 0.99
C SER A 123 -1.41 -6.15 -0.16
N ARG A 124 -0.73 -7.30 -0.02
CA ARG A 124 -0.88 -8.46 -0.90
C ARG A 124 -1.94 -9.45 -0.40
N ASP A 125 -2.41 -9.30 0.83
CA ASP A 125 -3.48 -10.13 1.38
C ASP A 125 -4.80 -9.76 0.68
N PRO A 126 -5.45 -10.67 -0.05
CA PRO A 126 -6.72 -10.38 -0.73
C PRO A 126 -7.87 -10.04 0.23
N GLN A 127 -7.73 -10.32 1.52
CA GLN A 127 -8.69 -9.95 2.56
C GLN A 127 -8.39 -8.61 3.22
N ALA A 128 -7.23 -8.01 2.95
CA ALA A 128 -6.85 -6.71 3.50
C ALA A 128 -7.70 -5.58 2.94
N LEU A 129 -8.03 -4.64 3.81
CA LEU A 129 -8.64 -3.38 3.41
C LEU A 129 -7.68 -2.60 2.51
N MET A 130 -6.37 -2.67 2.77
CA MET A 130 -5.33 -2.05 1.93
C MET A 130 -5.00 -2.85 0.66
N HIS A 131 -5.74 -3.91 0.32
CA HIS A 131 -5.53 -4.58 -0.97
C HIS A 131 -5.97 -3.67 -2.14
N PRO A 132 -5.24 -3.60 -3.27
CA PRO A 132 -5.55 -2.67 -4.37
C PRO A 132 -6.94 -2.91 -5.00
N ASN A 133 -7.44 -4.15 -4.92
CA ASN A 133 -8.79 -4.48 -5.42
C ASN A 133 -9.87 -4.48 -4.31
N ALA A 134 -9.53 -4.14 -3.06
CA ALA A 134 -10.46 -4.20 -1.94
C ALA A 134 -11.71 -3.35 -2.18
N THR A 135 -11.53 -2.17 -2.77
CA THR A 135 -12.58 -1.24 -3.19
C THR A 135 -13.62 -1.88 -4.12
N TYR A 136 -13.25 -2.89 -4.92
CA TYR A 136 -14.17 -3.62 -5.79
C TYR A 136 -14.76 -4.89 -5.15
N THR A 137 -14.10 -5.47 -4.14
CA THR A 137 -14.57 -6.71 -3.48
C THR A 137 -15.56 -6.45 -2.35
N GLY A 138 -15.81 -5.18 -1.99
CA GLY A 138 -16.69 -4.83 -0.87
C GLY A 138 -16.10 -5.14 0.51
N GLN A 139 -14.80 -5.43 0.60
CA GLN A 139 -14.07 -5.59 1.85
C GLN A 139 -14.07 -4.29 2.65
N ARG A 140 -14.86 -4.25 3.73
CA ARG A 140 -15.06 -3.05 4.56
C ARG A 140 -14.30 -3.10 5.87
N ASN A 141 -13.77 -4.26 6.26
CA ASN A 141 -13.16 -4.46 7.57
C ASN A 141 -11.64 -4.49 7.45
N VAL A 142 -10.99 -3.90 8.45
CA VAL A 142 -9.53 -3.96 8.63
C VAL A 142 -9.17 -5.42 8.91
N ALA A 143 -8.31 -5.99 8.07
CA ALA A 143 -7.81 -7.35 8.23
C ALA A 143 -6.60 -7.39 9.17
N GLN A 144 -6.18 -8.60 9.52
CA GLN A 144 -5.06 -8.78 10.43
C GLN A 144 -3.75 -8.22 9.87
N ASP A 145 -3.53 -8.30 8.56
CA ASP A 145 -2.37 -7.70 7.89
C ASP A 145 -2.34 -6.17 8.01
N ASP A 146 -3.49 -5.52 7.81
CA ASP A 146 -3.64 -4.08 8.01
C ASP A 146 -3.34 -3.67 9.47
N VAL A 147 -3.81 -4.47 10.45
CA VAL A 147 -3.55 -4.23 11.88
C VAL A 147 -2.05 -4.33 12.17
N TRP A 148 -1.35 -5.32 11.64
CA TRP A 148 0.10 -5.43 11.82
C TRP A 148 0.83 -4.26 11.17
N GLY A 149 0.41 -3.84 9.97
CA GLY A 149 0.96 -2.68 9.28
C GLY A 149 0.85 -1.40 10.11
N ILE A 150 -0.34 -1.07 10.60
CA ILE A 150 -0.55 0.17 11.35
C ILE A 150 0.14 0.13 12.72
N GLN A 151 0.17 -1.04 13.38
CA GLN A 151 0.87 -1.20 14.65
C GLN A 151 2.39 -1.16 14.49
N ARG A 152 2.92 -1.53 13.32
CA ARG A 152 4.33 -1.35 12.97
C ARG A 152 4.73 0.12 12.85
N LEU A 153 3.80 0.99 12.46
CA LEU A 153 4.04 2.43 12.36
C LEU A 153 3.81 3.15 13.69
N TYR A 154 2.73 2.82 14.38
CA TYR A 154 2.25 3.62 15.52
C TYR A 154 2.05 2.84 16.83
N GLY A 155 2.06 1.51 16.79
CA GLY A 155 1.68 0.65 17.93
C GLY A 155 2.75 0.50 19.01
N CYS A 156 4.01 0.83 18.73
CA CYS A 156 5.07 0.73 19.72
C CYS A 156 5.19 1.99 20.59
N LEU A 157 4.52 1.96 21.73
CA LEU A 157 4.59 3.02 22.74
C LEU A 157 4.90 2.46 24.12
N ASP A 158 5.65 3.21 24.90
CA ASP A 158 5.88 2.94 26.32
C ASP A 158 4.59 3.13 27.13
N LYS A 159 4.17 2.08 27.83
CA LYS A 159 2.95 2.08 28.65
C LYS A 159 3.16 2.66 30.05
N LYS A 160 4.41 2.79 30.49
CA LYS A 160 4.77 3.25 31.85
C LYS A 160 5.61 4.52 31.77
N ARG A 161 5.26 5.54 32.56
CA ARG A 161 6.05 6.78 32.65
C ARG A 161 7.46 6.57 33.20
N VAL A 162 7.70 5.44 33.88
CA VAL A 162 8.98 5.07 34.50
C VAL A 162 9.87 4.23 33.59
N CYS A 163 9.56 4.12 32.29
CA CYS A 163 10.38 3.39 31.32
C CYS A 163 11.80 3.95 31.20
N ASP A 164 11.97 5.28 31.24
CA ASP A 164 13.28 5.95 31.23
C ASP A 164 14.19 5.52 32.39
N PRO A 165 13.78 5.65 33.67
CA PRO A 165 14.57 5.17 34.80
C PRO A 165 14.88 3.66 34.72
N TRP A 166 13.91 2.83 34.34
CA TRP A 166 14.12 1.38 34.25
C TRP A 166 15.13 1.00 33.17
N ALA A 167 15.07 1.64 32.00
CA ALA A 167 16.05 1.44 30.93
C ALA A 167 17.47 1.80 31.41
N ARG A 168 17.64 2.94 32.09
CA ARG A 168 18.94 3.37 32.66
C ARG A 168 19.47 2.41 33.74
N LEU A 169 18.59 1.71 34.46
CA LEU A 169 18.97 0.68 35.44
C LEU A 169 19.28 -0.69 34.79
N GLY A 170 19.32 -0.77 33.46
CA GLY A 170 19.65 -1.99 32.71
C GLY A 170 18.51 -3.00 32.65
N PHE A 171 17.26 -2.57 32.79
CA PHE A 171 16.11 -3.49 32.75
C PHE A 171 15.82 -4.01 31.34
N CYS A 172 16.27 -3.31 30.29
CA CYS A 172 16.08 -3.75 28.90
C CYS A 172 16.72 -5.13 28.66
N GLU A 173 17.87 -5.39 29.26
CA GLU A 173 18.65 -6.62 29.12
C GLU A 173 18.29 -7.60 30.23
N ARG A 174 18.29 -7.13 31.49
CA ARG A 174 18.05 -7.98 32.68
C ARG A 174 16.60 -8.44 32.80
N ARG A 175 15.65 -7.68 32.25
CA ARG A 175 14.20 -7.92 32.32
C ARG A 175 13.54 -7.69 30.96
N LYS A 176 14.16 -8.21 29.89
CA LYS A 176 13.72 -8.03 28.49
C LYS A 176 12.22 -8.31 28.27
N THR A 177 11.69 -9.41 28.79
CA THR A 177 10.25 -9.77 28.62
C THR A 177 9.31 -8.77 29.32
N PHE A 178 9.68 -8.31 30.51
CA PHE A 178 8.93 -7.29 31.25
C PHE A 178 8.96 -5.94 30.52
N MET A 179 10.14 -5.55 30.03
CA MET A 179 10.29 -4.30 29.27
C MET A 179 9.60 -4.38 27.92
N LYS A 180 9.63 -5.52 27.20
CA LYS A 180 8.86 -5.70 25.95
C LYS A 180 7.36 -5.45 26.13
N LYS A 181 6.80 -5.83 27.28
CA LYS A 181 5.37 -5.63 27.56
C LYS A 181 5.00 -4.21 27.98
N ASN A 182 5.90 -3.51 28.68
CA ASN A 182 5.61 -2.24 29.36
C ASN A 182 6.31 -1.03 28.76
N CYS A 183 7.51 -1.22 28.22
CA CYS A 183 8.44 -0.22 27.74
C CYS A 183 9.12 -0.64 26.43
N PRO A 184 8.37 -1.10 25.41
CA PRO A 184 8.96 -1.63 24.20
C PRO A 184 9.69 -0.56 23.39
N GLN A 185 9.25 0.69 23.45
CA GLN A 185 9.85 1.79 22.71
C GLN A 185 11.20 2.19 23.33
N ARG A 186 11.27 2.33 24.67
CA ARG A 186 12.52 2.74 25.32
C ARG A 186 13.66 1.73 25.20
N CYS A 187 13.31 0.46 25.14
CA CYS A 187 14.28 -0.63 25.07
C CYS A 187 14.52 -1.15 23.65
N ASP A 188 13.94 -0.51 22.62
CA ASP A 188 13.99 -0.96 21.23
C ASP A 188 13.54 -2.43 21.07
N LEU A 189 12.48 -2.80 21.80
CA LEU A 189 11.85 -4.12 21.80
C LEU A 189 10.51 -4.13 21.06
N CYS A 190 10.17 -3.02 20.39
CA CYS A 190 8.98 -2.86 19.56
C CYS A 190 8.83 -4.01 18.58
N TYR A 191 9.95 -4.39 18.01
CA TYR A 191 10.05 -5.36 16.96
C TYR A 191 11.19 -6.28 17.34
N GLU A 192 10.92 -7.57 17.38
CA GLU A 192 12.02 -8.47 17.12
C GLU A 192 12.53 -8.09 15.72
N PRO A 193 13.84 -7.89 15.51
CA PRO A 193 14.38 -8.13 14.19
C PRO A 193 13.74 -9.45 13.79
N LEU A 194 13.09 -9.51 12.62
CA LEU A 194 12.97 -10.81 11.96
C LEU A 194 14.40 -11.30 12.04
N GLU A 195 14.72 -12.23 12.96
CA GLU A 195 16.02 -12.91 12.96
C GLU A 195 16.12 -13.26 11.51
N ALA A 196 17.06 -12.61 10.81
CA ALA A 196 17.06 -12.57 9.36
C ALA A 196 16.74 -14.00 9.01
N VAL A 197 15.55 -14.24 8.46
CA VAL A 197 15.18 -15.60 8.12
C VAL A 197 16.02 -15.78 6.88
N THR A 198 17.32 -15.99 7.11
CA THR A 198 18.18 -16.89 6.42
C THR A 198 17.49 -18.25 6.58
N THR A 199 16.27 -18.36 6.01
CA THR A 199 16.09 -19.33 4.96
C THR A 199 17.38 -19.20 4.18
N PRO A 200 18.32 -20.16 4.25
CA PRO A 200 19.40 -20.14 3.31
C PRO A 200 18.69 -20.00 1.96
N MET A 201 18.80 -18.81 1.36
CA MET A 201 18.36 -18.58 0.01
C MET A 201 19.27 -19.51 -0.73
N LEU A 202 18.79 -20.73 -0.98
CA LEU A 202 19.44 -21.66 -1.88
C LEU A 202 19.77 -20.77 -3.07
N PRO A 203 21.05 -20.56 -3.40
CA PRO A 203 21.39 -19.70 -4.51
C PRO A 203 20.67 -20.30 -5.71
N LEU A 204 19.61 -19.61 -6.15
CA LEU A 204 18.87 -19.99 -7.33
C LEU A 204 19.86 -19.78 -8.46
N ALA A 205 20.53 -20.86 -8.83
CA ALA A 205 21.46 -20.86 -9.94
C ALA A 205 20.71 -20.25 -11.14
N ASN A 206 21.25 -19.16 -11.69
CA ASN A 206 20.78 -18.43 -12.88
C ASN A 206 19.81 -17.24 -12.69
N VAL A 207 19.84 -16.49 -11.58
CA VAL A 207 19.16 -15.18 -11.49
C VAL A 207 19.99 -14.07 -12.17
N LYS A 208 19.39 -13.34 -13.12
CA LYS A 208 20.03 -12.19 -13.79
C LYS A 208 19.73 -10.89 -13.07
N ILE A 209 20.76 -10.26 -12.50
CA ILE A 209 20.62 -8.98 -11.79
C ILE A 209 20.55 -7.82 -12.79
N LYS A 210 19.61 -6.89 -12.58
CA LYS A 210 19.48 -5.62 -13.29
C LYS A 210 19.45 -4.45 -12.31
N MET A 211 20.48 -3.62 -12.36
CA MET A 211 20.54 -2.33 -11.66
C MET A 211 19.81 -1.27 -12.49
N VAL A 212 18.73 -0.70 -11.97
CA VAL A 212 17.85 0.21 -12.71
C VAL A 212 17.71 1.55 -11.96
N PRO A 213 17.85 2.70 -12.63
CA PRO A 213 17.53 3.99 -12.02
C PRO A 213 16.04 4.07 -11.63
N ARG A 214 15.73 4.77 -10.54
CA ARG A 214 14.36 5.06 -10.09
C ARG A 214 13.53 5.68 -11.23
N GLY A 215 12.29 5.24 -11.37
CA GLY A 215 11.33 5.69 -12.37
C GLY A 215 11.50 5.11 -13.78
N LYS A 216 12.54 4.30 -14.06
CA LYS A 216 12.73 3.70 -15.39
C LYS A 216 11.96 2.40 -15.56
N VAL A 217 11.38 2.20 -16.75
CA VAL A 217 10.66 0.96 -17.09
C VAL A 217 11.63 -0.11 -17.56
N VAL A 218 11.56 -1.29 -16.95
CA VAL A 218 12.28 -2.49 -17.35
C VAL A 218 11.32 -3.53 -17.92
N GLY A 219 11.69 -4.11 -19.07
CA GLY A 219 10.97 -5.21 -19.70
C GLY A 219 11.69 -6.55 -19.53
N PHE A 220 10.91 -7.59 -19.31
CA PHE A 220 11.34 -8.99 -19.34
C PHE A 220 10.44 -9.79 -20.26
N ARG A 221 11.03 -10.75 -20.97
CA ARG A 221 10.32 -11.70 -21.82
C ARG A 221 10.61 -13.11 -21.36
N CYS A 222 9.56 -13.90 -21.16
CA CYS A 222 9.66 -15.26 -20.67
C CYS A 222 9.97 -16.26 -21.80
N GLY A 223 11.01 -17.08 -21.64
CA GLY A 223 11.39 -18.17 -22.55
C GLY A 223 12.28 -17.76 -23.74
N THR A 224 12.58 -18.73 -24.62
CA THR A 224 13.39 -18.54 -25.84
C THR A 224 12.51 -18.21 -27.06
N LYS A 225 13.09 -17.59 -28.09
CA LYS A 225 12.35 -17.08 -29.27
C LYS A 225 11.62 -18.16 -30.10
N ASN A 226 11.96 -19.44 -29.97
CA ASN A 226 11.46 -20.52 -30.84
C ASN A 226 10.49 -21.47 -30.13
N LEU A 227 9.24 -21.03 -29.91
CA LEU A 227 8.16 -21.90 -29.43
C LEU A 227 7.02 -21.97 -30.47
N ARG A 228 6.74 -23.18 -30.98
CA ARG A 228 5.71 -23.49 -32.00
C ARG A 228 4.24 -23.27 -31.57
N SER A 229 3.96 -22.97 -30.30
CA SER A 229 2.61 -22.72 -29.76
C SER A 229 2.67 -21.70 -28.61
N PRO A 230 1.65 -20.85 -28.37
CA PRO A 230 1.63 -19.94 -27.22
C PRO A 230 1.49 -20.75 -25.92
N PRO A 231 2.54 -20.83 -25.08
CA PRO A 231 2.44 -21.53 -23.80
C PRO A 231 1.75 -20.65 -22.77
N LYS A 232 1.14 -21.28 -21.75
CA LYS A 232 0.63 -20.58 -20.58
C LYS A 232 1.82 -20.10 -19.74
N VAL A 233 1.93 -18.79 -19.53
CA VAL A 233 3.01 -18.17 -18.75
C VAL A 233 2.46 -17.70 -17.42
N SER A 234 3.20 -17.97 -16.35
CA SER A 234 2.93 -17.45 -15.03
C SER A 234 4.14 -16.65 -14.54
N TRP A 235 3.89 -15.44 -14.07
CA TRP A 235 4.91 -14.56 -13.51
C TRP A 235 4.82 -14.56 -11.99
N TYR A 236 5.97 -14.42 -11.35
CA TYR A 236 6.12 -14.40 -9.91
C TYR A 236 7.03 -13.24 -9.49
N LYS A 237 6.70 -12.56 -8.38
CA LYS A 237 7.58 -11.59 -7.69
C LYS A 237 7.87 -12.14 -6.30
N ASP A 238 9.14 -12.29 -5.95
CA ASP A 238 9.60 -12.78 -4.64
C ASP A 238 8.98 -14.13 -4.23
N GLY A 239 8.65 -14.97 -5.24
CA GLY A 239 8.01 -16.28 -5.03
C GLY A 239 6.49 -16.30 -5.14
N GLU A 240 5.82 -15.13 -5.16
CA GLU A 240 4.35 -15.02 -5.23
C GLU A 240 3.87 -14.72 -6.65
N GLN A 241 2.77 -15.36 -7.06
CA GLN A 241 2.27 -15.23 -8.43
C GLN A 241 1.62 -13.87 -8.69
N ILE A 242 2.05 -13.19 -9.75
CA ILE A 242 1.41 -11.98 -10.24
C ILE A 242 0.20 -12.41 -11.07
N LEU A 243 -1.01 -12.15 -10.56
CA LEU A 243 -2.26 -12.60 -11.19
C LEU A 243 -2.82 -11.58 -12.19
N THR A 244 -2.65 -10.29 -11.92
CA THR A 244 -3.16 -9.19 -12.76
C THR A 244 -2.11 -8.08 -12.94
N SER A 245 -2.23 -7.34 -14.04
CA SER A 245 -1.45 -6.11 -14.23
C SER A 245 -1.85 -5.07 -13.19
N VAL A 246 -0.88 -4.31 -12.68
CA VAL A 246 -1.07 -3.13 -11.84
C VAL A 246 -0.85 -1.91 -12.73
N PRO A 247 -1.91 -1.11 -13.03
CA PRO A 247 -1.80 0.09 -13.86
C PRO A 247 -0.66 1.00 -13.38
N GLY A 248 0.15 1.51 -14.31
CA GLY A 248 1.28 2.39 -13.99
C GLY A 248 2.54 1.71 -13.41
N TYR A 249 2.47 0.49 -12.87
CA TYR A 249 3.59 -0.13 -12.15
C TYR A 249 4.06 -1.45 -12.77
N ILE A 250 3.15 -2.39 -13.03
CA ILE A 250 3.46 -3.74 -13.52
C ILE A 250 2.47 -4.10 -14.62
N VAL A 251 2.93 -4.20 -15.85
CA VAL A 251 2.09 -4.56 -17.00
C VAL A 251 2.49 -5.94 -17.52
N MET A 252 1.57 -6.90 -17.39
CA MET A 252 1.66 -8.23 -17.97
C MET A 252 0.90 -8.27 -19.29
N LYS A 253 1.60 -8.71 -20.35
CA LYS A 253 0.98 -8.97 -21.65
C LYS A 253 1.59 -10.22 -22.25
N ASP A 254 0.80 -11.29 -22.30
CA ASP A 254 1.20 -12.61 -22.81
C ASP A 254 2.46 -13.17 -22.13
N ARG A 255 3.63 -12.99 -22.75
CA ARG A 255 4.93 -13.45 -22.25
C ARG A 255 5.84 -12.32 -21.79
N ASP A 256 5.38 -11.09 -21.90
CA ASP A 256 6.13 -9.89 -21.60
C ASP A 256 5.65 -9.29 -20.27
N LEU A 257 6.61 -8.92 -19.43
CA LEU A 257 6.39 -8.24 -18.16
C LEU A 257 7.14 -6.91 -18.21
N ARG A 258 6.44 -5.80 -18.03
CA ARG A 258 7.03 -4.46 -17.91
C ARG A 258 6.83 -3.93 -16.51
N ILE A 259 7.88 -3.41 -15.91
CA ILE A 259 7.89 -2.98 -14.51
C ILE A 259 8.54 -1.60 -14.42
N VAL A 260 7.96 -0.68 -13.66
CA VAL A 260 8.60 0.60 -13.32
C VAL A 260 9.51 0.41 -12.11
N ALA A 261 10.80 0.69 -12.23
CA ALA A 261 11.74 0.54 -11.13
C ALA A 261 11.50 1.61 -10.05
N ASN A 262 11.09 1.18 -8.87
CA ASN A 262 10.92 1.98 -7.65
C ASN A 262 11.13 1.06 -6.44
N GLU A 263 11.02 1.60 -5.22
CA GLU A 263 11.24 0.81 -3.99
C GLU A 263 10.27 -0.38 -3.87
N PHE A 264 9.07 -0.26 -4.43
CA PHE A 264 8.02 -1.29 -4.39
C PHE A 264 8.27 -2.44 -5.36
N ASN A 265 8.94 -2.13 -6.47
CA ASN A 265 9.20 -3.04 -7.58
C ASN A 265 10.61 -3.61 -7.55
N GLU A 266 11.40 -3.32 -6.52
CA GLU A 266 12.63 -4.05 -6.23
C GLU A 266 12.29 -5.49 -5.81
N GLY A 267 13.10 -6.47 -6.24
CA GLY A 267 12.85 -7.87 -5.93
C GLY A 267 13.16 -8.84 -7.07
N VAL A 268 12.86 -10.12 -6.84
CA VAL A 268 13.16 -11.22 -7.76
C VAL A 268 11.92 -11.63 -8.56
N TYR A 269 11.96 -11.39 -9.86
CA TYR A 269 10.92 -11.75 -10.81
C TYR A 269 11.25 -13.08 -11.48
N THR A 270 10.37 -14.06 -11.36
CA THR A 270 10.51 -15.38 -11.98
C THR A 270 9.37 -15.63 -12.94
N CYS A 271 9.68 -16.07 -14.15
CA CYS A 271 8.68 -16.54 -15.10
C CYS A 271 8.71 -18.06 -15.16
N ARG A 272 7.54 -18.68 -15.30
CA ARG A 272 7.37 -20.13 -15.50
C ARG A 272 6.51 -20.37 -16.73
N ILE A 273 7.02 -21.19 -17.65
CA ILE A 273 6.31 -21.63 -18.86
C ILE A 273 5.70 -22.99 -18.59
N HIS A 274 4.37 -23.09 -18.69
CA HIS A 274 3.62 -24.32 -18.51
C HIS A 274 3.22 -24.93 -19.86
N ARG A 275 3.44 -26.24 -20.03
CA ARG A 275 2.98 -27.02 -21.19
C ARG A 275 2.42 -28.35 -20.70
N ARG A 276 1.13 -28.61 -21.00
CA ARG A 276 0.42 -29.83 -20.55
C ARG A 276 0.50 -30.10 -19.03
N GLY A 277 0.65 -29.05 -18.22
CA GLY A 277 0.76 -29.14 -16.76
C GLY A 277 2.19 -29.01 -16.23
N ASP A 278 3.20 -29.34 -17.03
CA ASP A 278 4.60 -29.34 -16.61
C ASP A 278 5.29 -27.99 -16.85
N ILE A 279 6.25 -27.66 -15.98
CA ILE A 279 7.09 -26.46 -16.11
C ILE A 279 8.23 -26.79 -17.09
N VAL A 280 8.23 -26.14 -18.25
CA VAL A 280 9.19 -26.43 -19.33
C VAL A 280 10.39 -25.48 -19.32
N SER A 281 10.22 -24.28 -18.77
CA SER A 281 11.28 -23.27 -18.71
C SER A 281 10.99 -22.28 -17.59
N ALA A 282 12.05 -21.90 -16.87
CA ALA A 282 12.01 -20.85 -15.88
C ALA A 282 13.15 -19.85 -16.11
N ASN A 283 12.84 -18.55 -16.09
CA ASN A 283 13.83 -17.48 -16.13
C ASN A 283 13.59 -16.56 -14.94
N SER A 284 14.67 -16.17 -14.26
CA SER A 284 14.60 -15.30 -13.08
C SER A 284 15.49 -14.08 -13.25
N TRP A 285 14.99 -12.93 -12.80
CA TRP A 285 15.68 -11.65 -12.80
C TRP A 285 15.54 -10.98 -11.44
N ALA A 286 16.59 -10.34 -10.96
CA ALA A 286 16.52 -9.47 -9.79
C ALA A 286 16.58 -8.02 -10.25
N ILE A 287 15.59 -7.20 -9.87
CA ILE A 287 15.65 -5.75 -10.04
C ILE A 287 16.23 -5.18 -8.75
N LEU A 288 17.25 -4.34 -8.89
CA LEU A 288 17.83 -3.56 -7.80
C LEU A 288 17.89 -2.09 -8.21
N LEU A 289 17.61 -1.18 -7.28
CA LEU A 289 17.72 0.24 -7.57
C LEU A 289 19.18 0.69 -7.58
N LYS A 290 19.53 1.59 -8.50
CA LYS A 290 20.84 2.25 -8.44
C LYS A 290 20.89 3.14 -7.20
N PRO A 291 21.93 3.03 -6.36
CA PRO A 291 22.13 3.96 -5.25
C PRO A 291 22.27 5.37 -5.81
N GLU A 292 21.62 6.34 -5.17
CA GLU A 292 21.76 7.75 -5.51
C GLU A 292 23.22 8.15 -5.25
N GLN A 293 23.92 8.62 -6.29
CA GLN A 293 25.20 9.27 -6.07
C GLN A 293 24.93 10.56 -5.29
N PRO A 294 25.65 10.84 -4.20
CA PRO A 294 25.57 12.15 -3.58
C PRO A 294 25.93 13.19 -4.64
N SER A 295 25.01 14.11 -4.90
CA SER A 295 25.26 15.26 -5.74
C SER A 295 26.39 16.06 -5.09
N ASN A 296 27.59 16.00 -5.67
CA ASN A 296 28.59 17.04 -5.42
C ASN A 296 28.05 18.32 -6.06
N ASN A 297 27.41 19.14 -5.25
CA ASN A 297 27.26 20.57 -5.44
C ASN A 297 27.17 21.24 -4.07
#